data_AF-A0A2G9YYF3-F1
#
_entry.id   AF-A0A2G9YYF3-F1
#
_cell.length_a   1.000
_cell.length_b   1.000
_cell.length_c   1.000
_cell.angle_alpha   90.00
_cell.angle_beta   90.00
_cell.angle_gamma   90.00
#
_symmetry.space_group_name_H-M   'P 1'
#
loop_
_entity.id
_entity.type
_entity.pdbx_description
1 polymer ?
#
loop_
_entity_poly.entity_id
_entity_poly.type
_entity_poly.pdbx_seq_one_letter_code
_entity_poly.pdbx_strand_id
1 'polypeptide(L)'
;FLVYYFLKKSFGVLPSLLAIFFLAFSPNVIAHSSLVVFDIPLAFLSLLSILTFSLFLKDLSGNRKFLKNFLIATFFTALALVTKFQGLILLPALFLGGFIYVLANKKEGLLRKYFLLFTISLILILAFIGITYAFHTENVGNEGIRHQIGGIYPMELPQLGKNFLVQVALSNPLSRGLTEYLLGVFLVMGRAVGSVQSTYFLGKIYGPEGAGLAYYPTLFLTKETLGFLILLFLAIGLSIKGFLKQKKLKQNFLNFLKSPFNLTFLSFILIYGSLSFALHLQIGIRYLFPVIFLVYVLVAKELSRRRPANILIYKKQIKFSLLFIPFLIMIIYSWASTFPYYLSFYNTIGGGTFGGYKIATDSNYDWLGQDVKRLGKWVKDNEIKKIYTHIFTNVPLGYYLGKAYQPYDIIVDPIPPSGSYIAVSAFALQHI
;
A
#
# COMPACT_ATOMS: atom_id res chain seq x y z
N PHE A 1 10.98 -8.01 12.51
CA PHE A 1 11.80 -7.39 13.59
C PHE A 1 11.74 -5.86 13.63
N LEU A 2 12.16 -5.13 12.58
CA LEU A 2 12.25 -3.66 12.59
C LEU A 2 10.94 -2.95 12.99
N VAL A 3 9.82 -3.38 12.44
CA VAL A 3 8.49 -2.84 12.78
C VAL A 3 8.20 -2.96 14.28
N TYR A 4 8.41 -4.14 14.86
CA TYR A 4 8.26 -4.35 16.31
C TYR A 4 9.18 -3.44 17.13
N TYR A 5 10.45 -3.30 16.73
CA TYR A 5 11.41 -2.45 17.43
C TYR A 5 10.95 -0.98 17.51
N PHE A 6 10.56 -0.39 16.38
CA PHE A 6 10.14 1.02 16.34
C PHE A 6 8.74 1.24 16.93
N LEU A 7 7.83 0.28 16.80
CA LEU A 7 6.55 0.31 17.50
C LEU A 7 6.75 0.24 19.02
N LYS A 8 7.63 -0.64 19.51
CA LYS A 8 7.90 -0.79 20.95
C LYS A 8 8.47 0.49 21.52
N LYS A 9 9.39 1.13 20.77
CA LYS A 9 9.97 2.43 21.13
C LYS A 9 8.93 3.57 21.14
N SER A 10 7.91 3.49 20.28
CA SER A 10 6.89 4.54 20.12
C SER A 10 5.71 4.39 21.09
N PHE A 11 5.24 3.16 21.31
CA PHE A 11 3.97 2.87 21.98
C PHE A 11 4.05 1.80 23.08
N GLY A 12 5.17 1.07 23.19
CA GLY A 12 5.34 -0.01 24.16
C GLY A 12 5.06 -1.41 23.60
N VAL A 13 5.21 -2.44 24.45
CA VAL A 13 5.20 -3.85 24.02
C VAL A 13 3.84 -4.28 23.47
N LEU A 14 2.76 -4.05 24.23
CA LEU A 14 1.42 -4.56 23.86
C LEU A 14 0.89 -4.02 22.51
N PRO A 15 0.91 -2.70 22.22
CA PRO A 15 0.54 -2.21 20.90
C PRO A 15 1.39 -2.81 19.77
N SER A 16 2.66 -3.07 20.06
CA SER A 16 3.59 -3.63 19.07
C SER A 16 3.24 -5.07 18.75
N LEU A 17 2.96 -5.89 19.75
CA LEU A 17 2.55 -7.28 19.54
C LEU A 17 1.22 -7.37 18.81
N LEU A 18 0.23 -6.55 19.17
CA LEU A 18 -1.07 -6.52 18.48
C LEU A 18 -0.95 -6.04 17.02
N ALA A 19 -0.15 -5.01 16.75
CA ALA A 19 0.06 -4.54 15.38
C ALA A 19 0.77 -5.60 14.52
N ILE A 20 1.79 -6.26 15.07
CA ILE A 20 2.48 -7.37 14.39
C ILE A 20 1.53 -8.55 14.17
N PHE A 21 0.65 -8.84 15.12
CA PHE A 21 -0.39 -9.86 14.97
C PHE A 21 -1.30 -9.55 13.78
N PHE A 22 -1.83 -8.32 13.67
CA PHE A 22 -2.67 -7.94 12.53
C PHE A 22 -1.93 -8.03 11.19
N LEU A 23 -0.65 -7.63 11.16
CA LEU A 23 0.18 -7.75 9.96
C LEU A 23 0.45 -9.22 9.58
N ALA A 24 0.78 -10.06 10.56
CA ALA A 24 1.18 -11.45 10.34
C ALA A 24 0.01 -12.38 9.98
N PHE A 25 -1.20 -12.10 10.50
CA PHE A 25 -2.39 -12.91 10.25
C PHE A 25 -3.38 -12.24 9.29
N SER A 26 -2.92 -11.27 8.48
CA SER A 26 -3.74 -10.68 7.40
C SER A 26 -3.60 -11.51 6.12
N PRO A 27 -4.70 -12.10 5.60
CA PRO A 27 -4.70 -12.78 4.30
C PRO A 27 -4.14 -11.91 3.18
N ASN A 28 -4.53 -10.63 3.11
CA ASN A 28 -4.07 -9.71 2.06
C ASN A 28 -2.57 -9.45 2.16
N VAL A 29 -2.03 -9.29 3.38
CA VAL A 29 -0.58 -9.07 3.54
C VAL A 29 0.19 -10.28 3.03
N ILE A 30 -0.23 -11.49 3.37
CA ILE A 30 0.46 -12.72 2.95
C ILE A 30 0.33 -12.94 1.45
N ALA A 31 -0.88 -12.75 0.90
CA ALA A 31 -1.14 -12.84 -0.53
C ALA A 31 -0.13 -12.00 -1.30
N HIS A 32 -0.07 -10.70 -1.01
CA HIS A 32 0.80 -9.78 -1.74
C HIS A 32 2.27 -9.86 -1.34
N SER A 33 2.61 -10.42 -0.18
CA SER A 33 4.01 -10.71 0.20
C SER A 33 4.60 -11.89 -0.57
N SER A 34 3.75 -12.79 -1.07
CA SER A 34 4.18 -13.92 -1.91
C SER A 34 4.42 -13.54 -3.37
N LEU A 35 4.07 -12.30 -3.76
CA LEU A 35 4.18 -11.83 -5.13
C LEU A 35 5.42 -10.97 -5.31
N VAL A 36 6.00 -11.03 -6.50
CA VAL A 36 7.13 -10.15 -6.90
C VAL A 36 6.58 -8.77 -7.25
N VAL A 37 6.10 -8.05 -6.23
CA VAL A 37 5.48 -6.73 -6.33
C VAL A 37 5.97 -5.82 -5.20
N PHE A 38 5.96 -4.51 -5.43
CA PHE A 38 6.54 -3.52 -4.49
C PHE A 38 5.52 -2.90 -3.51
N ASP A 39 4.28 -3.38 -3.49
CA ASP A 39 3.21 -2.81 -2.65
C ASP A 39 3.46 -3.02 -1.14
N ILE A 40 3.79 -4.25 -0.75
CA ILE A 40 4.10 -4.60 0.65
C ILE A 40 5.42 -3.96 1.11
N PRO A 41 6.54 -4.02 0.35
CA PRO A 41 7.75 -3.27 0.66
C PRO A 41 7.49 -1.76 0.90
N LEU A 42 6.71 -1.12 0.01
CA LEU A 42 6.36 0.30 0.18
C LEU A 42 5.57 0.54 1.48
N ALA A 43 4.59 -0.30 1.79
CA ALA A 43 3.78 -0.15 3.00
C ALA A 43 4.62 -0.27 4.28
N PHE A 44 5.53 -1.24 4.33
CA PHE A 44 6.47 -1.40 5.45
C PHE A 44 7.40 -0.18 5.59
N LEU A 45 8.00 0.28 4.50
CA LEU A 45 8.92 1.42 4.52
C LEU A 45 8.20 2.73 4.85
N SER A 46 6.96 2.92 4.39
CA SER A 46 6.10 4.05 4.75
C SER A 46 5.78 4.05 6.24
N LEU A 47 5.44 2.90 6.81
CA LEU A 47 5.22 2.76 8.26
C LEU A 47 6.49 3.10 9.06
N LEU A 48 7.64 2.56 8.66
CA LEU A 48 8.92 2.82 9.33
C LEU A 48 9.33 4.29 9.22
N SER A 49 9.17 4.91 8.05
CA SER A 49 9.39 6.33 7.81
C SER A 49 8.55 7.18 8.77
N ILE A 50 7.23 6.97 8.82
CA ILE A 50 6.33 7.73 9.70
C ILE A 50 6.66 7.53 11.18
N LEU A 51 6.93 6.30 11.62
CA LEU A 51 7.29 6.00 13.02
C LEU A 51 8.59 6.70 13.43
N THR A 52 9.62 6.57 12.60
CA THR A 52 10.95 7.11 12.91
C THR A 52 10.99 8.62 12.78
N PHE A 53 10.26 9.20 11.82
CA PHE A 53 10.04 10.63 11.70
C PHE A 53 9.31 11.20 12.93
N SER A 54 8.30 10.49 13.43
CA SER A 54 7.59 10.86 14.65
C SER A 54 8.51 10.87 15.88
N LEU A 55 9.42 9.89 15.99
CA LEU A 55 10.45 9.85 17.03
C LEU A 55 11.45 11.00 16.89
N PHE A 56 11.86 11.32 15.66
CA PHE A 56 12.69 12.50 15.35
C PHE A 56 12.03 13.80 15.83
N LEU A 57 10.77 14.05 15.46
CA LEU A 57 10.04 15.24 15.88
C LEU A 57 9.90 15.34 17.41
N LYS A 58 9.64 14.20 18.06
CA LYS A 58 9.57 14.12 19.53
C LYS A 58 10.90 14.50 20.18
N ASP A 59 12.01 13.99 19.67
CA ASP A 59 13.34 14.30 20.23
C ASP A 59 13.79 15.73 19.89
N LEU A 60 13.48 16.22 18.68
CA LEU A 60 13.76 17.59 18.26
C LEU A 60 13.04 18.60 19.16
N SER A 61 11.73 18.44 19.33
CA SER A 61 10.92 19.30 20.20
C SER A 61 11.29 19.15 21.68
N GLY A 62 11.77 17.97 22.09
CA GLY A 62 12.23 17.70 23.45
C GLY A 62 13.65 18.17 23.78
N ASN A 63 14.38 18.80 22.84
CA ASN A 63 15.81 19.11 22.97
C ASN A 63 16.67 17.89 23.35
N ARG A 64 16.32 16.71 22.83
CA ARG A 64 17.05 15.45 23.03
C ARG A 64 17.98 15.16 21.84
N LYS A 65 18.81 14.13 21.94
CA LYS A 65 19.68 13.66 20.84
C LYS A 65 18.83 13.14 19.67
N PHE A 66 18.48 14.03 18.73
CA PHE A 66 17.57 13.75 17.61
C PHE A 66 18.26 13.18 16.36
N LEU A 67 19.59 13.37 16.21
CA LEU A 67 20.33 13.06 14.98
C LEU A 67 20.17 11.61 14.52
N LYS A 68 20.20 10.64 15.45
CA LYS A 68 20.01 9.22 15.13
C LYS A 68 18.64 8.97 14.49
N ASN A 69 17.56 9.46 15.10
CA ASN A 69 16.21 9.25 14.56
C ASN A 69 15.99 10.07 13.27
N PHE A 70 16.63 11.23 13.13
CA PHE A 70 16.62 12.02 11.90
C PHE A 70 17.23 11.26 10.72
N LEU A 71 18.44 10.70 10.89
CA LEU A 71 19.10 9.92 9.84
C LEU A 71 18.32 8.66 9.47
N ILE A 72 17.80 7.94 10.48
CA ILE A 72 16.97 6.75 10.26
C ILE A 72 15.67 7.10 9.50
N ALA A 73 14.99 8.19 9.87
CA ALA A 73 13.78 8.63 9.19
C ALA A 73 14.05 9.03 7.74
N THR A 74 15.13 9.78 7.51
CA THR A 74 15.60 10.16 6.17
C THR A 74 15.89 8.92 5.33
N PHE A 75 16.59 7.93 5.90
CA PHE A 75 16.95 6.69 5.22
C PHE A 75 15.73 5.85 4.84
N PHE A 76 14.79 5.59 5.77
CA PHE A 76 13.58 4.83 5.43
C PHE A 76 12.68 5.56 4.44
N THR A 77 12.65 6.89 4.47
CA THR A 77 11.93 7.69 3.48
C THR A 77 12.59 7.55 2.11
N ALA A 78 13.92 7.68 2.02
CA ALA A 78 14.65 7.47 0.77
C ALA A 78 14.42 6.07 0.19
N LEU A 79 14.49 5.03 1.03
CA LEU A 79 14.19 3.65 0.61
C LEU A 79 12.75 3.52 0.10
N ALA A 80 11.76 4.13 0.76
CA ALA A 80 10.37 4.08 0.30
C ALA A 80 10.21 4.71 -1.09
N LEU A 81 10.86 5.85 -1.33
CA LEU A 81 10.82 6.57 -2.61
C LEU A 81 11.47 5.78 -3.75
N VAL A 82 12.59 5.11 -3.48
CA VAL A 82 13.28 4.25 -4.48
C VAL A 82 12.50 2.95 -4.72
N THR A 83 11.76 2.45 -3.73
CA THR A 83 11.01 1.19 -3.85
C THR A 83 9.82 1.29 -4.81
N LYS A 84 9.06 2.38 -4.72
CA LYS A 84 7.88 2.62 -5.56
C LYS A 84 7.52 4.10 -5.56
N PHE A 85 7.20 4.66 -6.73
CA PHE A 85 6.92 6.10 -6.89
C PHE A 85 5.78 6.65 -6.02
N GLN A 86 4.82 5.80 -5.61
CA GLN A 86 3.77 6.19 -4.66
C GLN A 86 4.34 6.62 -3.29
N GLY A 87 5.58 6.22 -2.96
CA GLY A 87 6.32 6.71 -1.81
C GLY A 87 6.56 8.23 -1.81
N LEU A 88 6.49 8.91 -2.96
CA LEU A 88 6.60 10.38 -3.05
C LEU A 88 5.57 11.10 -2.18
N ILE A 89 4.42 10.48 -1.91
CA ILE A 89 3.37 10.99 -1.03
C ILE A 89 3.87 11.19 0.41
N LEU A 90 4.91 10.45 0.84
CA LEU A 90 5.51 10.63 2.15
C LEU A 90 6.09 12.04 2.32
N LEU A 91 6.70 12.64 1.29
CA LEU A 91 7.34 13.95 1.42
C LEU A 91 6.37 15.05 1.88
N PRO A 92 5.25 15.33 1.17
CA PRO A 92 4.29 16.34 1.61
C PRO A 92 3.58 15.94 2.91
N ALA A 93 3.37 14.64 3.16
CA ALA A 93 2.75 14.17 4.40
C ALA A 93 3.62 14.38 5.65
N LEU A 94 4.90 14.01 5.58
CA LEU A 94 5.88 14.24 6.65
C LEU A 94 6.10 15.74 6.85
N PHE A 95 6.13 16.53 5.78
CA PHE A 95 6.23 17.99 5.85
C PHE A 95 5.03 18.59 6.59
N LEU A 96 3.80 18.33 6.11
CA LEU A 96 2.60 18.92 6.68
C LEU A 96 2.37 18.48 8.13
N GLY A 97 2.51 17.18 8.42
CA GLY A 97 2.36 16.64 9.77
C GLY A 97 3.40 17.18 10.76
N GLY A 98 4.66 17.30 10.32
CA GLY A 98 5.72 17.88 11.12
C GLY A 98 5.55 19.38 11.34
N PHE A 99 5.16 20.12 10.30
CA PHE A 99 4.86 21.54 10.36
C PHE A 99 3.76 21.85 11.39
N ILE A 100 2.61 21.16 11.29
CA ILE A 100 1.50 21.33 12.25
C ILE A 100 1.97 20.99 13.67
N TYR A 101 2.76 19.93 13.86
CA TYR A 101 3.28 19.55 15.17
C TYR A 101 4.19 20.62 15.77
N VAL A 102 5.09 21.17 14.96
CA VAL A 102 6.04 22.20 15.40
C VAL A 102 5.32 23.49 15.77
N LEU A 103 4.34 23.92 14.97
CA LEU A 103 3.49 25.07 15.29
C LEU A 103 2.73 24.87 16.61
N ALA A 104 2.17 23.67 16.82
CA ALA A 104 1.44 23.36 18.05
C ALA A 104 2.31 23.36 19.31
N ASN A 105 3.63 23.15 19.18
CA ASN A 105 4.54 23.16 20.33
C ASN A 105 4.96 24.57 20.79
N LYS A 106 4.74 25.61 19.98
CA LYS A 106 5.01 27.03 20.30
C LYS A 106 6.40 27.31 20.90
N LYS A 107 7.42 26.57 20.48
CA LYS A 107 8.81 26.79 20.93
C LYS A 107 9.53 27.71 19.95
N GLU A 108 10.18 28.74 20.47
CA GLU A 108 10.99 29.68 19.68
C GLU A 108 12.10 28.94 18.92
N GLY A 109 12.35 29.36 17.67
CA GLY A 109 13.39 28.78 16.79
C GLY A 109 13.11 27.36 16.28
N LEU A 110 12.14 26.62 16.85
CA LEU A 110 11.85 25.24 16.45
C LEU A 110 11.38 25.14 15.00
N LEU A 111 10.60 26.12 14.53
CA LEU A 111 10.12 26.17 13.15
C LEU A 111 11.29 26.32 12.15
N ARG A 112 12.18 27.29 12.37
CA ARG A 112 13.38 27.49 11.54
C ARG A 112 14.25 26.23 11.51
N LYS A 113 14.46 25.60 12.67
CA LYS A 113 15.23 24.36 12.79
C LYS A 113 14.56 23.20 12.05
N TYR A 114 13.23 23.10 12.12
CA TYR A 114 12.46 22.10 11.38
C TYR A 114 12.62 22.26 9.87
N PHE A 115 12.43 23.48 9.33
CA PHE A 115 12.64 23.76 7.91
C PHE A 115 14.05 23.40 7.47
N LEU A 116 15.08 23.85 8.21
CA LEU A 116 16.47 23.53 7.90
C LEU A 116 16.71 22.01 7.84
N LEU A 117 16.28 21.27 8.87
CA LEU A 117 16.47 19.82 8.93
C LEU A 117 15.66 19.08 7.86
N PHE A 118 14.46 19.54 7.54
CA PHE A 118 13.66 18.96 6.47
C PHE A 118 14.33 19.18 5.11
N THR A 119 14.86 20.37 4.84
CA THR A 119 15.66 20.64 3.63
C THR A 119 16.90 19.76 3.55
N ILE A 120 17.64 19.61 4.66
CA ILE A 120 18.78 18.68 4.72
C ILE A 120 18.33 17.25 4.42
N SER A 121 17.20 16.82 4.98
CA SER A 121 16.61 15.49 4.70
C SER A 121 16.29 15.31 3.21
N LEU A 122 15.71 16.32 2.56
CA LEU A 122 15.43 16.30 1.11
C LEU A 122 16.71 16.17 0.29
N ILE A 123 17.76 16.92 0.62
CA ILE A 123 19.06 16.83 -0.07
C ILE A 123 19.64 15.43 0.08
N LEU A 124 19.61 14.86 1.29
CA LEU A 124 20.09 13.50 1.55
C LEU A 124 19.27 12.44 0.81
N ILE A 125 17.94 12.60 0.74
CA ILE A 125 17.05 11.71 -0.02
C ILE A 125 17.37 11.79 -1.52
N LEU A 126 17.52 13.00 -2.08
CA LEU A 126 17.88 13.19 -3.48
C LEU A 126 19.25 12.59 -3.78
N ALA A 127 20.25 12.80 -2.91
CA ALA A 127 21.55 12.18 -3.06
C ALA A 127 21.44 10.64 -3.05
N PHE A 128 20.65 10.06 -2.14
CA PHE A 128 20.44 8.61 -2.09
C PHE A 128 19.77 8.05 -3.35
N ILE A 129 18.73 8.73 -3.86
CA ILE A 129 18.05 8.36 -5.11
C ILE A 129 19.05 8.44 -6.27
N GLY A 130 19.77 9.57 -6.39
CA GLY A 130 20.75 9.79 -7.43
C GLY A 130 21.84 8.72 -7.44
N ILE A 131 22.39 8.38 -6.27
CA ILE A 131 23.42 7.32 -6.14
C ILE A 131 22.83 5.97 -6.58
N THR A 132 21.63 5.64 -6.11
CA THR A 132 21.00 4.34 -6.42
C THR A 132 20.77 4.17 -7.92
N TYR A 133 20.24 5.20 -8.58
CA TYR A 133 19.98 5.16 -10.01
C TYR A 133 21.24 5.38 -10.86
N ALA A 134 22.28 6.04 -10.34
CA ALA A 134 23.55 6.17 -11.05
C ALA A 134 24.11 4.79 -11.44
N PHE A 135 24.09 3.82 -10.51
CA PHE A 135 24.49 2.43 -10.78
C PHE A 135 23.64 1.76 -11.88
N HIS A 136 22.35 2.10 -12.00
CA HIS A 136 21.48 1.56 -13.04
C HIS A 136 21.73 2.18 -14.42
N THR A 137 22.38 3.35 -14.46
CA THR A 137 22.66 4.09 -15.69
C THR A 137 24.11 4.02 -16.16
N GLU A 138 24.96 3.25 -15.47
CA GLU A 138 26.41 3.18 -15.73
C GLU A 138 26.72 2.75 -17.17
N ASN A 139 26.00 1.75 -17.67
CA ASN A 139 26.19 1.21 -19.02
C ASN A 139 25.34 1.92 -20.10
N VAL A 140 24.62 2.98 -19.73
CA VAL A 140 23.78 3.74 -20.68
C VAL A 140 24.60 4.88 -21.27
N GLY A 141 24.87 4.79 -22.57
CA GLY A 141 25.56 5.84 -23.32
C GLY A 141 24.77 7.15 -23.38
N ASN A 142 25.44 8.26 -23.65
CA ASN A 142 24.83 9.60 -23.69
C ASN A 142 23.66 9.70 -24.69
N GLU A 143 23.77 9.06 -25.85
CA GLU A 143 22.68 8.99 -26.84
C GLU A 143 21.47 8.22 -26.33
N GLY A 144 21.69 7.14 -25.56
CA GLY A 144 20.61 6.39 -24.92
C GLY A 144 19.82 7.25 -23.93
N ILE A 145 20.51 8.06 -23.12
CA ILE A 145 19.88 9.01 -22.19
C ILE A 145 19.08 10.07 -22.95
N ARG A 146 19.64 10.65 -24.02
CA ARG A 146 18.93 11.63 -24.86
C ARG A 146 17.66 11.02 -25.47
N HIS A 147 17.74 9.79 -25.96
CA HIS A 147 16.61 9.08 -26.54
C HIS A 147 15.51 8.78 -25.50
N GLN A 148 15.88 8.32 -24.30
CA GLN A 148 14.93 8.06 -23.21
C GLN A 148 14.20 9.32 -22.76
N ILE A 149 14.94 10.41 -22.49
CA ILE A 149 14.33 11.72 -22.19
C ILE A 149 13.45 12.16 -23.38
N GLY A 150 13.94 11.92 -24.60
CA GLY A 150 13.23 12.13 -25.87
C GLY A 150 11.80 11.61 -25.86
N GLY A 151 11.65 10.32 -25.55
CA GLY A 151 10.37 9.59 -25.63
C GLY A 151 9.51 9.59 -24.37
N ILE A 152 10.07 9.84 -23.19
CA ILE A 152 9.32 9.81 -21.91
C ILE A 152 8.90 11.21 -21.46
N TYR A 153 9.62 12.26 -21.84
CA TYR A 153 9.30 13.63 -21.41
C TYR A 153 7.89 14.03 -21.89
N PRO A 154 6.99 14.47 -20.99
CA PRO A 154 5.62 14.83 -21.35
C PRO A 154 5.57 15.90 -22.44
N MET A 155 4.74 15.70 -23.47
CA MET A 155 4.64 16.61 -24.62
C MET A 155 4.04 17.96 -24.25
N GLU A 156 3.27 18.02 -23.16
CA GLU A 156 2.61 19.21 -22.64
C GLU A 156 3.60 20.16 -21.93
N LEU A 157 4.78 19.65 -21.53
CA LEU A 157 5.78 20.44 -20.83
C LEU A 157 6.72 21.19 -21.80
N PRO A 158 7.25 22.36 -21.42
CA PRO A 158 8.08 23.17 -22.31
C PRO A 158 9.36 22.47 -22.78
N GLN A 159 9.70 22.61 -24.07
CA GLN A 159 10.93 22.06 -24.67
C GLN A 159 12.22 22.55 -23.98
N LEU A 160 12.20 23.77 -23.42
CA LEU A 160 13.31 24.30 -22.63
C LEU A 160 13.60 23.42 -21.41
N GLY A 161 12.55 22.91 -20.74
CA GLY A 161 12.68 21.99 -19.62
C GLY A 161 13.29 20.65 -20.03
N LYS A 162 12.92 20.13 -21.19
CA LYS A 162 13.53 18.93 -21.79
C LYS A 162 15.02 19.12 -22.05
N ASN A 163 15.40 20.24 -22.67
CA ASN A 163 16.80 20.55 -22.97
C ASN A 163 17.63 20.72 -21.69
N PHE A 164 17.08 21.40 -20.68
CA PHE A 164 17.70 21.51 -19.36
C PHE A 164 17.89 20.14 -18.71
N LEU A 165 16.88 19.27 -18.74
CA LEU A 165 16.96 17.93 -18.17
C LEU A 165 18.04 17.08 -18.85
N VAL A 166 18.20 17.20 -20.17
CA VAL A 166 19.30 16.55 -20.91
C VAL A 166 20.66 17.07 -20.43
N GLN A 167 20.84 18.38 -20.28
CA GLN A 167 22.10 18.95 -19.79
C GLN A 167 22.43 18.46 -18.37
N VAL A 168 21.44 18.43 -17.48
CA VAL A 168 21.58 17.92 -16.12
C VAL A 168 21.93 16.43 -16.12
N ALA A 169 21.27 15.61 -16.93
CA ALA A 169 21.53 14.18 -17.00
C ALA A 169 22.95 13.83 -17.49
N LEU A 170 23.54 14.70 -18.31
CA LEU A 170 24.88 14.50 -18.88
C LEU A 170 26.00 15.09 -18.02
N SER A 171 25.69 15.88 -16.98
CA SER A 171 26.71 16.59 -16.20
C SER A 171 27.56 15.67 -15.33
N ASN A 172 26.94 14.68 -14.67
CA ASN A 172 27.61 13.72 -13.79
C ASN A 172 26.68 12.51 -13.49
N PRO A 173 27.22 11.39 -12.96
CA PRO A 173 26.42 10.19 -12.69
C PRO A 173 25.27 10.39 -11.70
N LEU A 174 25.44 11.27 -10.68
CA LEU A 174 24.40 11.53 -9.69
C LEU A 174 23.19 12.24 -10.31
N SER A 175 23.44 13.30 -11.09
CA SER A 175 22.41 14.03 -11.82
C SER A 175 21.72 13.15 -12.88
N ARG A 176 22.48 12.24 -13.51
CA ARG A 176 21.94 11.21 -14.40
C ARG A 176 20.95 10.30 -13.67
N GLY A 177 21.34 9.76 -12.53
CA GLY A 177 20.47 8.90 -11.73
C GLY A 177 19.20 9.62 -11.25
N LEU A 178 19.32 10.88 -10.83
CA LEU A 178 18.16 11.71 -10.47
C LEU A 178 17.22 11.94 -11.65
N THR A 179 17.78 12.17 -12.84
CA THR A 179 16.99 12.32 -14.07
C THR A 179 16.24 11.04 -14.38
N GLU A 180 16.89 9.88 -14.29
CA GLU A 180 16.26 8.59 -14.56
C GLU A 180 15.09 8.31 -13.60
N TYR A 181 15.27 8.61 -12.31
CA TYR A 181 14.17 8.52 -11.35
C TYR A 181 12.99 9.43 -11.76
N LEU A 182 13.27 10.67 -12.15
CA LEU A 182 12.25 11.62 -12.60
C LEU A 182 11.52 11.15 -13.86
N LEU A 183 12.23 10.57 -14.83
CA LEU A 183 11.61 9.95 -16.01
C LEU A 183 10.65 8.81 -15.61
N GLY A 184 11.03 7.99 -14.64
CA GLY A 184 10.14 6.97 -14.07
C GLY A 184 8.87 7.55 -13.45
N VAL A 185 8.96 8.71 -12.78
CA VAL A 185 7.78 9.44 -12.28
C VAL A 185 6.90 9.90 -13.45
N PHE A 186 7.48 10.49 -14.50
CA PHE A 186 6.73 10.89 -15.70
C PHE A 186 6.01 9.71 -16.36
N LEU A 187 6.67 8.56 -16.47
CA LEU A 187 6.06 7.36 -17.05
C LEU A 187 4.83 6.90 -16.26
N VAL A 188 4.90 6.92 -14.92
CA VAL A 188 3.76 6.53 -14.08
C VAL A 188 2.63 7.55 -14.15
N MET A 189 2.94 8.85 -14.18
CA MET A 189 1.92 9.89 -14.35
C MET A 189 1.25 9.80 -15.73
N GLY A 190 2.02 9.62 -16.80
CA GLY A 190 1.50 9.39 -18.14
C GLY A 190 0.60 8.15 -18.21
N ARG A 191 1.00 7.06 -17.55
CA ARG A 191 0.16 5.86 -17.42
C ARG A 191 -1.14 6.13 -16.65
N ALA A 192 -1.10 6.93 -15.59
CA ALA A 192 -2.30 7.22 -14.80
C ALA A 192 -3.31 8.11 -15.53
N VAL A 193 -2.84 9.00 -16.40
CA VAL A 193 -3.70 9.89 -17.22
C VAL A 193 -4.19 9.16 -18.49
N GLY A 194 -3.33 8.36 -19.12
CA GLY A 194 -3.61 7.67 -20.38
C GLY A 194 -4.09 6.21 -20.24
N SER A 195 -4.38 5.72 -19.04
CA SER A 195 -4.75 4.31 -18.86
C SER A 195 -6.11 4.01 -19.49
N VAL A 196 -6.13 3.19 -20.54
CA VAL A 196 -7.35 2.60 -21.14
C VAL A 196 -7.81 1.34 -20.37
N GLN A 197 -7.36 1.18 -19.12
CA GLN A 197 -7.60 -0.06 -18.39
C GLN A 197 -9.02 -0.06 -17.80
N SER A 198 -9.82 -1.04 -18.19
CA SER A 198 -11.14 -1.28 -17.62
C SER A 198 -11.03 -1.91 -16.22
N THR A 199 -11.97 -1.56 -15.35
CA THR A 199 -12.06 -2.07 -13.98
C THR A 199 -13.38 -2.80 -13.78
N TYR A 200 -13.35 -4.05 -13.35
CA TYR A 200 -14.57 -4.74 -12.93
C TYR A 200 -14.89 -4.43 -11.46
N PHE A 201 -16.10 -3.94 -11.20
CA PHE A 201 -16.57 -3.67 -9.85
C PHE A 201 -18.07 -3.90 -9.68
N LEU A 202 -18.45 -4.72 -8.69
CA LEU A 202 -19.85 -5.01 -8.31
C LEU A 202 -20.76 -5.36 -9.51
N GLY A 203 -20.31 -6.26 -10.39
CA GLY A 203 -21.08 -6.69 -11.54
C GLY A 203 -21.07 -5.72 -12.74
N LYS A 204 -20.33 -4.62 -12.68
CA LYS A 204 -20.21 -3.66 -13.77
C LYS A 204 -18.77 -3.51 -14.22
N ILE A 205 -18.59 -3.23 -15.50
CA ILE A 205 -17.30 -2.84 -16.08
C ILE A 205 -17.28 -1.31 -16.13
N TYR A 206 -16.22 -0.73 -15.60
CA TYR A 206 -15.92 0.68 -15.69
C TYR A 206 -14.77 0.90 -16.65
N GLY A 207 -14.82 2.00 -17.39
CA GLY A 207 -13.75 2.40 -18.29
C GLY A 207 -12.59 3.07 -17.55
N PRO A 208 -11.79 3.88 -18.27
CA PRO A 208 -10.66 4.65 -17.74
C PRO A 208 -10.99 5.51 -16.52
N GLU A 209 -12.24 5.93 -16.38
CA GLU A 209 -12.74 6.76 -15.28
C GLU A 209 -12.74 6.03 -13.91
N GLY A 210 -12.69 4.69 -13.93
CA GLY A 210 -12.74 3.85 -12.74
C GLY A 210 -14.13 3.74 -12.11
N ALA A 211 -14.26 2.86 -11.12
CA ALA A 211 -15.52 2.56 -10.42
C ALA A 211 -15.94 3.58 -9.34
N GLY A 212 -15.30 4.75 -9.31
CA GLY A 212 -15.63 5.86 -8.41
C GLY A 212 -15.22 5.64 -6.94
N LEU A 213 -15.70 6.51 -6.06
CA LEU A 213 -15.25 6.60 -4.65
C LEU A 213 -15.55 5.36 -3.81
N ALA A 214 -16.55 4.56 -4.19
CA ALA A 214 -16.97 3.38 -3.45
C ALA A 214 -16.00 2.20 -3.57
N TYR A 215 -15.11 2.19 -4.57
CA TYR A 215 -14.22 1.08 -4.87
C TYR A 215 -13.33 0.68 -3.69
N TYR A 216 -12.48 1.61 -3.23
CA TYR A 216 -11.52 1.35 -2.16
C TYR A 216 -12.16 1.07 -0.79
N PRO A 217 -13.19 1.82 -0.35
CA PRO A 217 -13.92 1.49 0.88
C PRO A 217 -14.57 0.12 0.83
N THR A 218 -15.21 -0.24 -0.29
CA THR A 218 -15.84 -1.56 -0.46
C THR A 218 -14.79 -2.65 -0.37
N LEU A 219 -13.69 -2.54 -1.12
CA LEU A 219 -12.61 -3.50 -1.05
C LEU A 219 -12.05 -3.62 0.35
N PHE A 220 -11.75 -2.52 1.04
CA PHE A 220 -11.26 -2.57 2.41
C PHE A 220 -12.23 -3.33 3.33
N LEU A 221 -13.54 -3.03 3.25
CA LEU A 221 -14.57 -3.68 4.07
C LEU A 221 -14.83 -5.13 3.71
N THR A 222 -14.55 -5.57 2.48
CA THR A 222 -14.82 -6.94 2.04
C THR A 222 -13.56 -7.81 2.01
N LYS A 223 -12.37 -7.22 1.96
CA LYS A 223 -11.08 -7.91 1.94
C LYS A 223 -10.43 -8.00 3.31
N GLU A 224 -10.72 -7.09 4.23
CA GLU A 224 -10.20 -7.22 5.59
C GLU A 224 -10.97 -8.29 6.37
N THR A 225 -10.31 -8.94 7.32
CA THR A 225 -10.97 -9.95 8.15
C THR A 225 -12.06 -9.31 9.01
N LEU A 226 -13.18 -10.01 9.23
CA LEU A 226 -14.26 -9.47 10.07
C LEU A 226 -13.81 -9.20 11.50
N GLY A 227 -12.94 -10.07 12.05
CA GLY A 227 -12.36 -9.86 13.38
C GLY A 227 -11.60 -8.53 13.46
N PHE A 228 -10.82 -8.20 12.43
CA PHE A 228 -10.14 -6.91 12.38
C PHE A 228 -11.11 -5.73 12.22
N LEU A 229 -12.10 -5.83 11.32
CA LEU A 229 -13.08 -4.75 11.11
C LEU A 229 -13.89 -4.45 12.37
N ILE A 230 -14.32 -5.47 13.12
CA ILE A 230 -15.02 -5.28 14.39
C ILE A 230 -14.12 -4.55 15.39
N LEU A 231 -12.85 -4.96 15.51
CA LEU A 231 -11.86 -4.30 16.37
C LEU A 231 -11.58 -2.85 15.93
N LEU A 232 -11.57 -2.58 14.63
CA LEU A 232 -11.43 -1.23 14.07
C LEU A 232 -12.60 -0.34 14.46
N PHE A 233 -13.84 -0.77 14.19
CA PHE A 233 -15.03 0.02 14.53
C PHE A 233 -15.18 0.19 16.05
N LEU A 234 -14.81 -0.82 16.84
CA LEU A 234 -14.74 -0.72 18.29
C LEU A 234 -13.69 0.32 18.72
N ALA A 235 -12.50 0.29 18.15
CA ALA A 235 -11.46 1.28 18.43
C ALA A 235 -11.92 2.70 18.08
N ILE A 236 -12.56 2.90 16.91
CA ILE A 236 -13.15 4.17 16.50
C ILE A 236 -14.20 4.65 17.52
N GLY A 237 -15.16 3.78 17.88
CA GLY A 237 -16.20 4.11 18.85
C GLY A 237 -15.64 4.46 20.24
N LEU A 238 -14.61 3.73 20.69
CA LEU A 238 -13.90 4.02 21.94
C LEU A 238 -13.11 5.33 21.89
N SER A 239 -12.47 5.64 20.76
CA SER A 239 -11.77 6.91 20.56
C SER A 239 -12.75 8.08 20.55
N ILE A 240 -13.86 7.99 19.81
CA ILE A 240 -14.91 9.02 19.74
C ILE A 240 -15.53 9.23 21.13
N LYS A 241 -15.95 8.17 21.82
CA LYS A 241 -16.49 8.27 23.19
C LYS A 241 -15.48 8.87 24.17
N GLY A 242 -14.20 8.60 24.00
CA GLY A 242 -13.13 9.22 24.80
C GLY A 242 -12.96 10.72 24.49
N PHE A 243 -13.06 11.08 23.20
CA PHE A 243 -12.89 12.43 22.70
C PHE A 243 -14.05 13.35 23.08
N LEU A 244 -15.30 12.90 22.87
CA LEU A 244 -16.54 13.64 23.09
C LEU A 244 -16.97 13.81 24.55
N LYS A 245 -16.22 13.27 25.52
CA LYS A 245 -16.47 13.57 26.94
C LYS A 245 -16.19 15.07 27.18
N GLN A 246 -17.26 15.88 27.18
CA GLN A 246 -17.24 17.35 27.12
C GLN A 246 -16.22 18.01 28.06
N LYS A 247 -16.08 17.52 29.30
CA LYS A 247 -15.11 18.01 30.29
C LYS A 247 -13.63 17.89 29.86
N LYS A 248 -13.32 17.17 28.78
CA LYS A 248 -11.94 16.91 28.31
C LYS A 248 -11.71 17.24 26.83
N LEU A 249 -12.67 17.80 26.10
CA LEU A 249 -12.57 18.01 24.65
C LEU A 249 -11.32 18.84 24.26
N LYS A 250 -11.14 20.02 24.88
CA LYS A 250 -9.98 20.89 24.66
C LYS A 250 -8.66 20.18 24.97
N GLN A 251 -8.60 19.46 26.09
CA GLN A 251 -7.40 18.71 26.48
C GLN A 251 -7.10 17.56 25.52
N ASN A 252 -8.12 16.84 25.06
CA ASN A 252 -8.00 15.74 24.10
C ASN A 252 -7.47 16.25 22.76
N PHE A 253 -7.97 17.39 22.29
CA PHE A 253 -7.48 18.05 21.09
C PHE A 253 -6.02 18.49 21.24
N LEU A 254 -5.66 19.14 22.35
CA LEU A 254 -4.27 19.50 22.64
C LEU A 254 -3.36 18.27 22.74
N ASN A 255 -3.82 17.17 23.34
CA ASN A 255 -3.07 15.91 23.40
C ASN A 255 -2.87 15.29 22.02
N PHE A 256 -3.87 15.41 21.13
CA PHE A 256 -3.76 14.97 19.75
C PHE A 256 -2.69 15.77 18.99
N LEU A 257 -2.73 17.11 19.09
CA LEU A 257 -1.73 17.99 18.48
C LEU A 257 -0.32 17.79 19.05
N LYS A 258 -0.21 17.41 20.33
CA LYS A 258 1.06 17.07 20.97
C LYS A 258 1.62 15.69 20.56
N SER A 259 0.90 14.92 19.74
CA SER A 259 1.38 13.63 19.24
C SER A 259 1.91 13.76 17.82
N PRO A 260 3.24 13.74 17.59
CA PRO A 260 3.79 13.87 16.24
C PRO A 260 3.33 12.73 15.33
N PHE A 261 3.18 11.53 15.88
CA PHE A 261 2.65 10.38 15.15
C PHE A 261 1.23 10.60 14.65
N ASN A 262 0.32 11.07 15.51
CA ASN A 262 -1.07 11.28 15.10
C ASN A 262 -1.17 12.32 13.97
N LEU A 263 -0.38 13.41 14.05
CA LEU A 263 -0.37 14.45 13.03
C LEU A 263 0.25 13.97 11.72
N THR A 264 1.38 13.28 11.79
CA THR A 264 2.06 12.74 10.59
C THR A 264 1.20 11.69 9.90
N PHE A 265 0.59 10.80 10.69
CA PHE A 265 -0.35 9.80 10.19
C PHE A 265 -1.60 10.45 9.56
N LEU A 266 -2.21 11.44 10.23
CA LEU A 266 -3.39 12.13 9.71
C LEU A 266 -3.06 12.82 8.39
N SER A 267 -1.96 13.57 8.32
CA SER A 267 -1.49 14.20 7.09
C SER A 267 -1.25 13.16 5.98
N PHE A 268 -0.65 12.01 6.32
CA PHE A 268 -0.44 10.93 5.37
C PHE A 268 -1.76 10.37 4.84
N ILE A 269 -2.72 10.03 5.70
CA ILE A 269 -4.03 9.53 5.24
C ILE A 269 -4.76 10.55 4.38
N LEU A 270 -4.79 11.83 4.78
CA LEU A 270 -5.51 12.85 4.04
C LEU A 270 -4.92 13.06 2.65
N ILE A 271 -3.59 13.18 2.54
CA ILE A 271 -2.93 13.38 1.25
C ILE A 271 -2.97 12.12 0.41
N TYR A 272 -2.67 10.96 1.01
CA TYR A 272 -2.68 9.67 0.30
C TYR A 272 -4.08 9.31 -0.19
N GLY A 273 -5.10 9.51 0.65
CA GLY A 273 -6.50 9.32 0.27
C GLY A 273 -6.88 10.25 -0.87
N SER A 274 -6.63 11.55 -0.73
CA SER A 274 -6.95 12.54 -1.78
C SER A 274 -6.30 12.20 -3.12
N LEU A 275 -5.01 11.83 -3.12
CA LEU A 275 -4.30 11.45 -4.34
C LEU A 275 -4.77 10.09 -4.89
N SER A 276 -5.03 9.11 -4.03
CA SER A 276 -5.54 7.80 -4.47
C SER A 276 -6.95 7.87 -5.04
N PHE A 277 -7.75 8.85 -4.61
CA PHE A 277 -9.06 9.14 -5.21
C PHE A 277 -8.97 9.98 -6.49
N ALA A 278 -7.98 10.88 -6.59
CA ALA A 278 -7.75 11.67 -7.81
C ALA A 278 -7.16 10.82 -8.95
N LEU A 279 -6.39 9.78 -8.61
CA LEU A 279 -5.86 8.83 -9.58
C LEU A 279 -6.92 7.76 -9.86
N HIS A 280 -7.52 7.80 -11.06
CA HIS A 280 -8.58 6.88 -11.51
C HIS A 280 -8.14 5.41 -11.65
N LEU A 281 -6.88 5.10 -11.36
CA LEU A 281 -6.29 3.78 -11.48
C LEU A 281 -6.70 2.85 -10.32
N GLN A 282 -7.87 2.19 -10.48
CA GLN A 282 -8.49 1.36 -9.45
C GLN A 282 -8.21 -0.14 -9.66
N ILE A 283 -6.96 -0.55 -9.44
CA ILE A 283 -6.51 -1.92 -9.72
C ILE A 283 -6.21 -2.68 -8.41
N GLY A 284 -7.16 -2.63 -7.49
CA GLY A 284 -7.23 -3.47 -6.29
C GLY A 284 -6.68 -2.90 -4.98
N ILE A 285 -6.93 -3.65 -3.90
CA ILE A 285 -6.66 -3.24 -2.51
C ILE A 285 -5.19 -2.92 -2.22
N ARG A 286 -4.27 -3.39 -3.08
CA ARG A 286 -2.82 -3.18 -2.94
C ARG A 286 -2.42 -1.71 -2.82
N TYR A 287 -3.17 -0.81 -3.45
CA TYR A 287 -2.96 0.63 -3.37
C TYR A 287 -3.35 1.22 -2.01
N LEU A 288 -3.91 0.44 -1.09
CA LEU A 288 -4.24 0.88 0.26
C LEU A 288 -3.25 0.38 1.31
N PHE A 289 -2.31 -0.52 0.99
CA PHE A 289 -1.47 -1.14 2.03
C PHE A 289 -0.71 -0.16 2.92
N PRO A 290 -0.09 0.92 2.41
CA PRO A 290 0.53 1.93 3.27
C PRO A 290 -0.44 2.50 4.32
N VAL A 291 -1.70 2.72 3.95
CA VAL A 291 -2.75 3.19 4.87
C VAL A 291 -3.18 2.07 5.81
N ILE A 292 -3.48 0.87 5.29
CA ILE A 292 -3.93 -0.29 6.07
C ILE A 292 -2.94 -0.62 7.19
N PHE A 293 -1.63 -0.61 6.92
CA PHE A 293 -0.59 -0.92 7.90
C PHE A 293 -0.59 0.08 9.06
N LEU A 294 -0.78 1.36 8.76
CA LEU A 294 -0.88 2.39 9.77
C LEU A 294 -2.20 2.29 10.56
N VAL A 295 -3.30 1.91 9.90
CA VAL A 295 -4.59 1.64 10.55
C VAL A 295 -4.46 0.46 11.53
N TYR A 296 -3.77 -0.63 11.17
CA TYR A 296 -3.46 -1.73 12.08
C TYR A 296 -2.74 -1.25 13.35
N VAL A 297 -1.74 -0.37 13.18
CA VAL A 297 -0.99 0.22 14.30
C VAL A 297 -1.88 1.10 15.17
N LEU A 298 -2.79 1.88 14.58
CA LEU A 298 -3.72 2.72 15.35
C LEU A 298 -4.73 1.91 16.14
N VAL A 299 -5.33 0.88 15.53
CA VAL A 299 -6.24 -0.03 16.22
C VAL A 299 -5.51 -0.69 17.39
N ALA A 300 -4.30 -1.23 17.15
CA ALA A 300 -3.49 -1.82 18.21
C ALA A 300 -3.18 -0.83 19.36
N LYS A 301 -2.83 0.42 19.02
CA LYS A 301 -2.57 1.49 20.00
C LYS A 301 -3.80 1.84 20.82
N GLU A 302 -4.97 2.02 20.20
CA GLU A 302 -6.19 2.38 20.91
C GLU A 302 -6.68 1.24 21.82
N LEU A 303 -6.70 0.00 21.32
CA LEU A 303 -7.10 -1.17 22.11
C LEU A 303 -6.17 -1.38 23.32
N SER A 304 -4.89 -1.06 23.18
CA SER A 304 -3.90 -1.14 24.27
C SER A 304 -3.95 0.01 25.26
N ARG A 305 -4.53 1.17 24.88
CA ARG A 305 -4.59 2.37 25.72
C ARG A 305 -5.44 2.15 26.96
N ARG A 306 -6.46 1.31 26.86
CA ARG A 306 -7.33 0.97 27.98
C ARG A 306 -6.72 -0.22 28.71
N ARG A 307 -6.04 0.06 29.83
CA ARG A 307 -5.65 -0.96 30.81
C ARG A 307 -6.82 -1.90 31.08
N PRO A 308 -6.60 -3.17 31.45
CA PRO A 308 -7.66 -4.11 31.79
C PRO A 308 -8.40 -3.60 33.03
N ALA A 309 -9.34 -2.67 32.82
CA ALA A 309 -10.40 -2.41 33.77
C ALA A 309 -11.27 -3.66 33.75
N ASN A 310 -11.61 -4.15 34.93
CA ASN A 310 -12.59 -5.22 35.02
C ASN A 310 -13.93 -4.64 34.59
N ILE A 311 -14.58 -5.27 33.62
CA ILE A 311 -15.96 -4.97 33.27
C ILE A 311 -16.82 -6.00 33.99
N LEU A 312 -17.89 -5.53 34.62
CA LEU A 312 -18.89 -6.39 35.23
C LEU A 312 -19.85 -6.88 34.14
N ILE A 313 -19.81 -8.17 33.84
CA ILE A 313 -20.75 -8.84 32.93
C ILE A 313 -21.44 -9.94 33.74
N TYR A 314 -22.77 -9.91 33.84
CA TYR A 314 -23.56 -10.87 34.64
C TYR A 314 -23.01 -11.10 36.05
N LYS A 315 -22.67 -10.02 36.77
CA LYS A 315 -22.06 -10.02 38.12
C LYS A 315 -20.65 -10.63 38.23
N LYS A 316 -20.01 -11.06 37.13
CA LYS A 316 -18.61 -11.51 37.11
C LYS A 316 -17.69 -10.41 36.59
N GLN A 317 -16.54 -10.26 37.23
CA GLN A 317 -15.49 -9.33 36.79
C GLN A 317 -14.64 -9.99 35.69
N ILE A 318 -14.79 -9.53 34.45
CA ILE A 318 -14.01 -10.01 33.31
C ILE A 318 -13.00 -8.92 32.93
N LYS A 319 -11.73 -9.31 32.74
CA LYS A 319 -10.69 -8.39 32.23
C LYS A 319 -11.10 -7.92 30.84
N PHE A 320 -11.20 -6.61 30.61
CA PHE A 320 -11.60 -6.02 29.31
C PHE A 320 -10.81 -6.58 28.12
N SER A 321 -9.53 -6.90 28.31
CA SER A 321 -8.67 -7.48 27.29
C SER A 321 -9.12 -8.86 26.79
N LEU A 322 -9.86 -9.63 27.60
CA LEU A 322 -10.39 -10.94 27.21
C LEU A 322 -11.52 -10.80 26.17
N LEU A 323 -12.18 -9.64 26.10
CA LEU A 323 -13.24 -9.39 25.10
C LEU A 323 -12.69 -9.31 23.67
N PHE A 324 -11.38 -9.13 23.49
CA PHE A 324 -10.77 -9.08 22.16
C PHE A 324 -10.41 -10.47 21.63
N ILE A 325 -10.28 -11.48 22.51
CA ILE A 325 -9.84 -12.83 22.14
C ILE A 325 -10.71 -13.45 21.03
N PRO A 326 -12.06 -13.41 21.09
CA PRO A 326 -12.88 -13.98 20.03
C PRO A 326 -12.56 -13.37 18.65
N PHE A 327 -12.34 -12.05 18.59
CA PHE A 327 -12.01 -11.37 17.34
C PHE A 327 -10.60 -11.71 16.84
N LEU A 328 -9.62 -11.90 17.74
CA LEU A 328 -8.29 -12.39 17.37
C LEU A 328 -8.37 -13.83 16.82
N ILE A 329 -9.20 -14.70 17.42
CA ILE A 329 -9.45 -16.05 16.91
C ILE A 329 -10.11 -15.99 15.52
N MET A 330 -11.07 -15.10 15.29
CA MET A 330 -11.68 -14.91 13.96
C MET A 330 -10.66 -14.49 12.89
N ILE A 331 -9.66 -13.68 13.27
CA ILE A 331 -8.55 -13.31 12.37
C ILE A 331 -7.72 -14.55 12.02
N ILE A 332 -7.30 -15.34 13.02
CA ILE A 332 -6.53 -16.57 12.81
C ILE A 332 -7.33 -17.58 11.99
N TYR A 333 -8.63 -17.72 12.27
CA TYR A 333 -9.50 -18.62 11.52
C TYR A 333 -9.57 -18.21 10.06
N SER A 334 -9.82 -16.92 9.77
CA SER A 334 -9.85 -16.39 8.39
C SER A 334 -8.52 -16.62 7.68
N TRP A 335 -7.41 -16.45 8.39
CA TRP A 335 -6.07 -16.76 7.88
C TRP A 335 -5.92 -18.25 7.55
N ALA A 336 -6.13 -19.14 8.53
CA ALA A 336 -5.95 -20.57 8.37
C ALA A 336 -6.89 -21.18 7.32
N SER A 337 -8.16 -20.77 7.29
CA SER A 337 -9.17 -21.29 6.36
C SER A 337 -8.95 -20.87 4.91
N THR A 338 -8.15 -19.84 4.68
CA THR A 338 -7.88 -19.31 3.34
C THR A 338 -6.62 -19.93 2.73
N PHE A 339 -5.77 -20.59 3.53
CA PHE A 339 -4.60 -21.28 3.01
C PHE A 339 -5.01 -22.33 1.96
N PRO A 340 -4.32 -22.42 0.81
CA PRO A 340 -3.17 -21.62 0.35
C PRO A 340 -3.55 -20.43 -0.58
N TYR A 341 -4.83 -20.09 -0.71
CA TYR A 341 -5.38 -19.16 -1.71
C TYR A 341 -5.68 -17.76 -1.16
N TYR A 342 -4.68 -17.15 -0.51
CA TYR A 342 -4.85 -15.86 0.17
C TYR A 342 -5.25 -14.69 -0.73
N LEU A 343 -4.87 -14.69 -2.01
CA LEU A 343 -5.19 -13.59 -2.92
C LEU A 343 -6.70 -13.47 -3.13
N SER A 344 -7.38 -14.60 -3.36
CA SER A 344 -8.83 -14.68 -3.55
C SER A 344 -9.63 -14.44 -2.27
N PHE A 345 -8.98 -14.14 -1.12
CA PHE A 345 -9.67 -13.88 0.13
C PHE A 345 -10.67 -12.73 -0.03
N TYR A 346 -11.90 -13.01 0.34
CA TYR A 346 -12.92 -12.03 0.70
C TYR A 346 -13.56 -12.55 2.00
N ASN A 347 -13.89 -11.64 2.90
CA ASN A 347 -14.63 -11.99 4.09
C ASN A 347 -16.07 -12.39 3.75
N THR A 348 -16.82 -12.88 4.73
CA THR A 348 -18.18 -13.37 4.54
C THR A 348 -19.17 -12.29 4.06
N ILE A 349 -18.95 -11.01 4.38
CA ILE A 349 -19.77 -9.91 3.83
C ILE A 349 -19.52 -9.79 2.33
N GLY A 350 -18.28 -10.00 1.90
CA GLY A 350 -17.88 -10.02 0.50
C GLY A 350 -18.22 -11.31 -0.26
N GLY A 351 -19.03 -12.20 0.30
CA GLY A 351 -19.36 -13.50 -0.32
C GLY A 351 -18.32 -14.61 -0.09
N GLY A 352 -17.33 -14.39 0.78
CA GLY A 352 -16.28 -15.36 1.05
C GLY A 352 -15.29 -15.53 -0.11
N THR A 353 -14.27 -16.37 0.09
CA THR A 353 -13.22 -16.64 -0.92
C THR A 353 -13.78 -17.06 -2.27
N PHE A 354 -14.91 -17.77 -2.33
CA PHE A 354 -15.54 -18.23 -3.58
C PHE A 354 -16.47 -17.20 -4.24
N GLY A 355 -16.98 -16.22 -3.47
CA GLY A 355 -17.92 -15.20 -3.98
C GLY A 355 -17.26 -13.88 -4.38
N GLY A 356 -16.00 -13.68 -3.99
CA GLY A 356 -15.29 -12.41 -4.14
C GLY A 356 -15.14 -11.91 -5.57
N TYR A 357 -15.12 -12.80 -6.56
CA TYR A 357 -15.01 -12.43 -7.98
C TYR A 357 -16.18 -11.55 -8.46
N LYS A 358 -17.31 -11.55 -7.74
CA LYS A 358 -18.46 -10.68 -8.03
C LYS A 358 -18.24 -9.23 -7.61
N ILE A 359 -17.24 -8.97 -6.77
CA ILE A 359 -16.95 -7.64 -6.24
C ILE A 359 -15.85 -6.98 -7.06
N ALA A 360 -14.68 -7.62 -7.16
CA ALA A 360 -13.60 -7.17 -8.01
C ALA A 360 -12.69 -8.36 -8.32
N THR A 361 -12.29 -8.53 -9.58
CA THR A 361 -11.36 -9.59 -9.98
C THR A 361 -9.95 -9.04 -10.04
N ASP A 362 -9.56 -8.33 -11.11
CA ASP A 362 -8.29 -7.60 -11.29
C ASP A 362 -7.10 -8.19 -10.49
N SER A 363 -6.25 -7.36 -9.88
CA SER A 363 -5.24 -7.77 -8.91
C SER A 363 -5.81 -8.06 -7.50
N ASN A 364 -7.12 -8.28 -7.38
CA ASN A 364 -7.77 -8.66 -6.13
C ASN A 364 -7.99 -10.17 -6.04
N TYR A 365 -8.16 -10.90 -7.12
CA TYR A 365 -8.61 -12.30 -7.07
C TYR A 365 -7.61 -13.27 -7.73
N ASP A 366 -6.88 -12.78 -8.74
CA ASP A 366 -5.72 -13.43 -9.36
C ASP A 366 -4.66 -12.35 -9.69
N TRP A 367 -3.44 -12.75 -10.02
CA TRP A 367 -2.41 -11.85 -10.50
C TRP A 367 -1.77 -12.37 -11.79
N LEU A 368 -2.28 -11.89 -12.93
CA LEU A 368 -1.67 -12.08 -14.25
C LEU A 368 -1.30 -13.55 -14.56
N GLY A 369 -2.11 -14.51 -14.10
CA GLY A 369 -1.97 -15.93 -14.42
C GLY A 369 -1.17 -16.78 -13.43
N GLN A 370 -1.27 -16.52 -12.11
CA GLN A 370 -0.69 -17.43 -11.11
C GLN A 370 -1.25 -18.85 -11.24
N ASP A 371 -2.54 -18.95 -11.57
CA ASP A 371 -3.22 -20.23 -11.68
C ASP A 371 -2.87 -21.00 -12.97
N VAL A 372 -2.16 -20.39 -13.93
CA VAL A 372 -1.71 -21.09 -15.16
C VAL A 372 -0.86 -22.32 -14.82
N LYS A 373 -0.01 -22.24 -13.79
CA LYS A 373 0.79 -23.39 -13.35
C LYS A 373 -0.09 -24.53 -12.82
N ARG A 374 -1.18 -24.19 -12.13
CA ARG A 374 -2.14 -25.18 -11.61
C ARG A 374 -2.99 -25.76 -12.73
N LEU A 375 -3.40 -24.93 -13.69
CA LEU A 375 -4.07 -25.37 -14.91
C LEU A 375 -3.19 -26.36 -15.68
N GLY A 376 -1.90 -26.06 -15.88
CA GLY A 376 -0.96 -26.99 -16.53
C GLY A 376 -0.81 -28.31 -15.78
N LYS A 377 -0.75 -28.29 -14.45
CA LYS A 377 -0.78 -29.51 -13.63
C LYS A 377 -2.08 -30.30 -13.84
N TRP A 378 -3.23 -29.64 -13.81
CA TRP A 378 -4.52 -30.28 -14.03
C TRP A 378 -4.64 -30.88 -15.44
N VAL A 379 -4.19 -30.16 -16.48
CA VAL A 379 -4.13 -30.65 -17.87
C VAL A 379 -3.30 -31.92 -17.98
N LYS A 380 -2.14 -31.95 -17.31
CA LYS A 380 -1.26 -33.12 -17.28
C LYS A 380 -1.88 -34.29 -16.52
N ASP A 381 -2.39 -34.04 -15.31
CA ASP A 381 -2.94 -35.07 -14.42
C ASP A 381 -4.21 -35.72 -15.00
N ASN A 382 -4.94 -35.01 -15.87
CA ASN A 382 -6.16 -35.50 -16.54
C ASN A 382 -5.93 -35.88 -18.01
N GLU A 383 -4.67 -35.94 -18.47
CA GLU A 383 -4.29 -36.34 -19.84
C GLU A 383 -5.04 -35.57 -20.94
N ILE A 384 -5.30 -34.28 -20.72
CA ILE A 384 -6.06 -33.44 -21.63
C ILE A 384 -5.26 -33.24 -22.92
N LYS A 385 -5.79 -33.70 -24.05
CA LYS A 385 -5.13 -33.63 -25.35
C LYS A 385 -5.23 -32.27 -26.03
N LYS A 386 -6.33 -31.54 -25.78
CA LYS A 386 -6.62 -30.22 -26.36
C LYS A 386 -7.40 -29.37 -25.37
N ILE A 387 -6.95 -28.13 -25.16
CA ILE A 387 -7.63 -27.12 -24.35
C ILE A 387 -7.50 -25.76 -25.00
N TYR A 388 -8.63 -25.11 -25.22
CA TYR A 388 -8.73 -23.75 -25.75
C TYR A 388 -8.60 -22.78 -24.59
N THR A 389 -7.78 -21.73 -24.71
CA THR A 389 -7.58 -20.82 -23.58
C THR A 389 -7.69 -19.35 -23.96
N HIS A 390 -8.55 -18.63 -23.24
CA HIS A 390 -8.68 -17.18 -23.26
C HIS A 390 -8.39 -16.62 -21.87
N ILE A 391 -7.10 -16.54 -21.53
CA ILE A 391 -6.62 -16.24 -20.17
C ILE A 391 -5.86 -14.93 -20.17
N PHE A 392 -6.27 -13.99 -19.32
CA PHE A 392 -5.53 -12.75 -19.08
C PHE A 392 -4.25 -13.04 -18.29
N THR A 393 -3.11 -13.12 -18.99
CA THR A 393 -1.82 -13.44 -18.39
C THR A 393 -0.65 -12.90 -19.19
N ASN A 394 0.47 -12.65 -18.50
CA ASN A 394 1.78 -12.39 -19.12
C ASN A 394 2.67 -13.64 -19.13
N VAL A 395 2.14 -14.78 -18.67
CA VAL A 395 2.85 -16.06 -18.58
C VAL A 395 2.73 -16.80 -19.92
N PRO A 396 3.81 -17.39 -20.46
CA PRO A 396 3.75 -18.13 -21.71
C PRO A 396 2.93 -19.41 -21.54
N LEU A 397 1.66 -19.41 -21.98
CA LEU A 397 0.73 -20.53 -21.81
C LEU A 397 1.27 -21.85 -22.40
N GLY A 398 1.89 -21.78 -23.59
CA GLY A 398 2.46 -22.96 -24.24
C GLY A 398 3.56 -23.66 -23.42
N TYR A 399 4.29 -22.93 -22.58
CA TYR A 399 5.29 -23.53 -21.68
C TYR A 399 4.64 -24.43 -20.61
N TYR A 400 3.50 -24.00 -20.05
CA TYR A 400 2.81 -24.72 -18.97
C TYR A 400 1.82 -25.76 -19.46
N LEU A 401 1.17 -25.51 -20.58
CA LEU A 401 0.13 -26.36 -21.15
C LEU A 401 0.67 -27.33 -22.21
N GLY A 402 1.89 -27.10 -22.71
CA GLY A 402 2.56 -27.96 -23.68
C GLY A 402 1.75 -28.12 -24.98
N LYS A 403 1.75 -29.34 -25.53
CA LYS A 403 1.05 -29.68 -26.79
C LYS A 403 -0.47 -29.58 -26.71
N ALA A 404 -1.05 -29.57 -25.50
CA ALA A 404 -2.49 -29.48 -25.33
C ALA A 404 -3.03 -28.06 -25.60
N TYR A 405 -2.17 -27.05 -25.49
CA TYR A 405 -2.55 -25.65 -25.67
C TYR A 405 -3.10 -25.37 -27.07
N GLN A 406 -4.28 -24.76 -27.12
CA GLN A 406 -4.85 -24.15 -28.32
C GLN A 406 -5.11 -22.66 -28.02
N PRO A 407 -4.48 -21.72 -28.76
CA PRO A 407 -4.84 -20.32 -28.71
C PRO A 407 -6.34 -20.17 -29.05
N TYR A 408 -7.03 -19.32 -28.29
CA TYR A 408 -8.46 -19.10 -28.47
C TYR A 408 -8.84 -17.71 -27.98
N ASP A 409 -9.66 -17.02 -28.78
CA ASP A 409 -10.31 -15.79 -28.42
C ASP A 409 -11.83 -15.95 -28.43
N ILE A 410 -12.41 -15.97 -27.24
CA ILE A 410 -13.85 -16.17 -27.05
C ILE A 410 -14.73 -15.06 -27.66
N ILE A 411 -14.15 -13.90 -27.98
CA ILE A 411 -14.87 -12.77 -28.58
C ILE A 411 -14.99 -12.95 -30.11
N VAL A 412 -13.96 -13.50 -30.76
CA VAL A 412 -13.88 -13.52 -32.23
C VAL A 412 -13.84 -14.91 -32.85
N ASP A 413 -13.39 -15.92 -32.11
CA ASP A 413 -13.29 -17.29 -32.61
C ASP A 413 -14.64 -18.03 -32.48
N PRO A 414 -14.95 -18.94 -33.41
CA PRO A 414 -16.13 -19.79 -33.30
C PRO A 414 -16.01 -20.73 -32.10
N ILE A 415 -17.16 -21.07 -31.50
CA ILE A 415 -17.24 -22.00 -30.38
C ILE A 415 -16.55 -23.33 -30.77
N PRO A 416 -15.59 -23.82 -29.97
CA PRO A 416 -14.91 -25.09 -30.21
C PRO A 416 -15.87 -26.29 -30.32
N PRO A 417 -15.45 -27.39 -30.97
CA PRO A 417 -16.27 -28.59 -31.12
C PRO A 417 -16.80 -29.12 -29.77
N SER A 418 -18.00 -29.68 -29.79
CA SER A 418 -18.62 -30.29 -28.60
C SER A 418 -17.67 -31.29 -27.91
N GLY A 419 -17.58 -31.23 -26.59
CA GLY A 419 -16.64 -32.02 -25.79
C GLY A 419 -15.25 -31.39 -25.61
N SER A 420 -15.00 -30.20 -26.18
CA SER A 420 -13.75 -29.46 -25.96
C SER A 420 -13.70 -28.79 -24.58
N TYR A 421 -12.50 -28.67 -24.02
CA TYR A 421 -12.25 -27.87 -22.82
C TYR A 421 -11.91 -26.43 -23.20
N ILE A 422 -12.53 -25.47 -22.52
CA ILE A 422 -12.21 -24.04 -22.62
C ILE A 422 -11.83 -23.53 -21.24
N ALA A 423 -10.65 -22.92 -21.12
CA ALA A 423 -10.22 -22.22 -19.91
C ALA A 423 -10.27 -20.71 -20.16
N VAL A 424 -11.10 -20.01 -19.38
CA VAL A 424 -11.25 -18.56 -19.45
C VAL A 424 -10.90 -17.97 -18.09
N SER A 425 -10.07 -16.94 -18.05
CA SER A 425 -9.80 -16.23 -16.79
C SER A 425 -11.03 -15.46 -16.34
N ALA A 426 -11.28 -15.36 -15.02
CA ALA A 426 -12.42 -14.62 -14.49
C ALA A 426 -12.47 -13.15 -14.96
N PHE A 427 -11.30 -12.51 -15.06
CA PHE A 427 -11.17 -11.17 -15.63
C PHE A 427 -11.66 -11.14 -17.08
N ALA A 428 -11.10 -11.97 -17.96
CA ALA A 428 -11.52 -11.98 -19.35
C ALA A 428 -13.00 -12.33 -19.53
N LEU A 429 -13.53 -13.28 -18.76
CA LEU A 429 -14.95 -13.64 -18.79
C LEU A 429 -15.88 -12.47 -18.44
N GLN A 430 -15.42 -11.54 -17.61
CA GLN A 430 -16.19 -10.36 -17.22
C GLN A 430 -16.17 -9.25 -18.28
N HIS A 431 -15.29 -9.35 -19.28
CA HIS A 431 -15.13 -8.37 -20.36
C HIS A 431 -15.74 -8.83 -21.70
N ILE A 432 -16.46 -9.95 -21.68
CA ILE A 432 -17.30 -10.48 -22.77
C ILE A 432 -18.74 -10.08 -22.45
#